data_AF-A0A945TLA3-F1
#
_entry.id   AF-A0A945TLA3-F1
#
_cell.length_a   1.000
_cell.length_b   1.000
_cell.length_c   1.000
_cell.angle_alpha   90.00
_cell.angle_beta   90.00
_cell.angle_gamma   90.00
#
_symmetry.space_group_name_H-M   'P 1'
#
loop_
_entity.id
_entity.type
_entity.pdbx_description
1 polymer ?
#
loop_
_entity_poly.entity_id
_entity_poly.type
_entity_poly.pdbx_seq_one_letter_code
_entity_poly.pdbx_strand_id
1 'polypeptide(L)'
;MTSIKPFNIQTSDQELSDLKQRLALTRWPDKETPPDWSQGIPLSYMIEIHDYWLNQYDWPARLALLNQWPGFKTEIDGLGIHFLHIKSAEPDALPLLMTHGWPGSIVEFQKIIGPLTNPTEHGGLASDAFDLVIPTLPGFGYSDKPVSPGWNIDSIATAWD
;
A
#
# COMPACT_ATOMS: atom_id res chain seq x y z
N MET A 1 -0.08 -25.10 10.27
CA MET A 1 0.39 -23.80 9.73
C MET A 1 -0.06 -23.72 8.28
N THR A 2 -0.74 -22.64 7.92
CA THR A 2 -1.11 -22.33 6.53
C THR A 2 0.17 -22.02 5.74
N SER A 3 0.18 -22.33 4.45
CA SER A 3 1.37 -22.10 3.62
C SER A 3 1.52 -20.60 3.31
N ILE A 4 2.73 -20.06 3.46
CA ILE A 4 3.07 -18.72 2.94
C ILE A 4 3.38 -18.85 1.45
N LYS A 5 2.66 -18.11 0.61
CA LYS A 5 2.81 -18.17 -0.86
C LYS A 5 3.34 -16.85 -1.39
N PRO A 6 4.28 -16.85 -2.35
CA PRO A 6 4.66 -15.63 -3.06
C PRO A 6 3.45 -14.97 -3.70
N PHE A 7 3.43 -13.64 -3.69
CA PHE A 7 2.36 -12.82 -4.24
C PHE A 7 2.97 -11.67 -5.03
N ASN A 8 2.56 -11.52 -6.30
CA ASN A 8 2.88 -10.37 -7.11
C ASN A 8 1.61 -9.55 -7.33
N ILE A 9 1.71 -8.24 -7.15
CA ILE A 9 0.63 -7.33 -7.47
C ILE A 9 0.46 -7.32 -8.98
N GLN A 10 -0.79 -7.46 -9.43
CA GLN A 10 -1.14 -7.46 -10.84
C GLN A 10 -2.31 -6.52 -11.08
N THR A 11 -2.37 -5.97 -12.28
CA THR A 11 -3.49 -5.18 -12.78
C THR A 11 -3.65 -5.50 -14.24
N SER A 12 -4.86 -5.85 -14.65
CA SER A 12 -5.19 -6.16 -16.03
C SER A 12 -5.34 -4.89 -16.87
N ASP A 13 -5.08 -5.01 -18.18
CA ASP A 13 -5.34 -3.94 -19.13
C ASP A 13 -6.82 -3.52 -19.13
N GLN A 14 -7.72 -4.46 -18.83
CA GLN A 14 -9.15 -4.19 -18.74
C GLN A 14 -9.49 -3.28 -17.55
N GLU A 15 -8.87 -3.49 -16.39
CA GLU A 15 -9.03 -2.61 -15.22
C GLU A 15 -8.48 -1.21 -15.51
N LEU A 16 -7.33 -1.10 -16.18
CA LEU A 16 -6.75 0.19 -16.55
C LEU A 16 -7.57 0.93 -17.61
N SER A 17 -8.11 0.21 -18.59
CA SER A 17 -8.99 0.77 -19.61
C SER A 17 -10.29 1.29 -18.98
N ASP A 18 -10.92 0.50 -18.10
CA ASP A 18 -12.11 0.92 -17.36
C ASP A 18 -11.84 2.16 -16.49
N LEU A 19 -10.72 2.21 -15.75
CA LEU A 19 -10.31 3.38 -14.99
C LEU A 19 -10.20 4.64 -15.88
N LYS A 20 -9.48 4.54 -17.00
CA LYS A 20 -9.30 5.67 -17.93
C LYS A 20 -10.62 6.15 -18.53
N GLN A 21 -11.51 5.21 -18.87
CA GLN A 21 -12.84 5.55 -19.37
C GLN A 21 -13.66 6.31 -18.33
N ARG A 22 -13.62 5.87 -17.05
CA ARG A 22 -14.34 6.54 -15.96
C ARG A 22 -13.82 7.95 -15.71
N LEU A 23 -12.50 8.13 -15.70
CA LEU A 23 -11.88 9.45 -15.60
C LEU A 23 -12.32 10.34 -16.77
N ALA A 24 -12.20 9.89 -18.01
CA ALA A 24 -12.59 10.67 -19.19
C ALA A 24 -14.07 11.09 -19.22
N LEU A 25 -14.95 10.33 -18.56
CA LEU A 25 -16.39 10.60 -18.48
C LEU A 25 -16.80 11.32 -17.18
N THR A 26 -15.85 11.90 -16.44
CA THR A 26 -16.11 12.61 -15.19
C THR A 26 -17.13 13.73 -15.41
N ARG A 27 -18.25 13.67 -14.68
CA ARG A 27 -19.21 14.78 -14.55
C ARG A 27 -18.84 15.60 -13.31
N TRP A 28 -18.23 16.74 -13.53
CA TRP A 28 -17.81 17.65 -12.46
C TRP A 28 -19.01 18.28 -11.72
N PRO A 29 -18.88 18.52 -10.40
CA PRO A 29 -19.82 19.36 -9.67
C PRO A 29 -19.61 20.84 -10.02
N ASP A 30 -20.52 21.69 -9.56
CA ASP A 30 -20.31 23.14 -9.61
C ASP A 30 -19.13 23.55 -8.72
N LYS A 31 -18.51 24.68 -9.06
CA LYS A 31 -17.38 25.23 -8.31
C LYS A 31 -17.80 25.57 -6.87
N GLU A 32 -16.91 25.27 -5.93
CA GLU A 32 -17.04 25.61 -4.52
C GLU A 32 -17.17 27.13 -4.28
N THR A 33 -17.84 27.50 -3.18
CA THR A 33 -18.00 28.92 -2.78
C THR A 33 -16.80 29.51 -2.03
N PRO A 34 -16.11 28.80 -1.08
CA PRO A 34 -14.93 29.36 -0.44
C PRO A 34 -13.73 29.35 -1.40
N PRO A 35 -12.81 30.33 -1.30
CA PRO A 35 -11.58 30.34 -2.08
C PRO A 35 -10.48 29.42 -1.50
N ASP A 36 -10.77 28.68 -0.43
CA ASP A 36 -9.84 27.86 0.32
C ASP A 36 -10.35 26.42 0.50
N TRP A 37 -9.65 25.63 1.32
CA TRP A 37 -9.92 24.20 1.55
C TRP A 37 -10.91 23.93 2.69
N SER A 38 -11.54 24.98 3.25
CA SER A 38 -12.39 24.85 4.46
C SER A 38 -13.59 23.94 4.30
N GLN A 39 -14.03 23.68 3.06
CA GLN A 39 -15.17 22.81 2.74
C GLN A 39 -14.80 21.58 1.89
N GLY A 40 -13.51 21.24 1.84
CA GLY A 40 -13.01 20.09 1.08
C GLY A 40 -12.06 20.49 -0.04
N ILE A 41 -11.88 19.59 -1.00
CA ILE A 41 -10.88 19.75 -2.07
C ILE A 41 -11.42 20.75 -3.11
N PRO A 42 -10.68 21.84 -3.43
CA PRO A 42 -11.08 22.77 -4.48
C PRO A 42 -11.21 22.09 -5.84
N LEU A 43 -12.22 22.46 -6.63
CA LEU A 43 -12.48 21.87 -7.95
C LEU A 43 -11.26 21.99 -8.87
N SER A 44 -10.60 23.15 -8.85
CA SER A 44 -9.40 23.41 -9.66
C SER A 44 -8.28 22.41 -9.39
N TYR A 45 -8.03 22.07 -8.12
CA TYR A 45 -7.00 21.10 -7.74
C TYR A 45 -7.41 19.67 -8.13
N MET A 46 -8.69 19.32 -7.99
CA MET A 46 -9.16 18.00 -8.42
C MET A 46 -9.06 17.81 -9.93
N ILE A 47 -9.32 18.85 -10.73
CA ILE A 47 -9.10 18.83 -12.18
C ILE A 47 -7.62 18.60 -12.50
N GLU A 48 -6.69 19.28 -11.80
CA GLU A 48 -5.25 19.08 -11.98
C GLU A 48 -4.83 17.62 -11.70
N ILE A 49 -5.26 17.06 -10.56
CA ILE A 49 -5.00 15.65 -10.21
C ILE A 49 -5.60 14.72 -11.26
N HIS A 50 -6.85 14.96 -11.65
CA HIS A 50 -7.55 14.17 -12.66
C HIS A 50 -6.79 14.14 -13.98
N ASP A 51 -6.38 15.31 -14.48
CA ASP A 51 -5.72 15.44 -15.77
C ASP A 51 -4.34 14.78 -15.75
N TYR A 52 -3.60 14.89 -14.64
CA TYR A 52 -2.36 14.16 -14.45
C TYR A 52 -2.60 12.65 -14.41
N TRP A 53 -3.60 12.18 -13.66
CA TRP A 53 -3.89 10.75 -13.51
C TRP A 53 -4.31 10.12 -14.84
N LEU A 54 -5.19 10.79 -15.59
CA LEU A 54 -5.67 10.29 -16.88
C LEU A 54 -4.56 10.25 -17.94
N ASN A 55 -3.72 11.28 -18.00
CA ASN A 55 -2.86 11.52 -19.15
C ASN A 55 -1.38 11.24 -18.92
N GLN A 56 -0.90 11.25 -17.66
CA GLN A 56 0.53 11.27 -17.35
C GLN A 56 0.97 10.23 -16.33
N TYR A 57 0.07 9.78 -15.46
CA TYR A 57 0.45 8.85 -14.39
C TYR A 57 0.77 7.45 -14.94
N ASP A 58 2.01 7.04 -14.75
CA ASP A 58 2.55 5.75 -15.21
C ASP A 58 2.27 4.63 -14.19
N TRP A 59 1.10 4.00 -14.32
CA TRP A 59 0.75 2.85 -13.48
C TRP A 59 1.69 1.65 -13.67
N PRO A 60 2.09 1.24 -14.89
CA PRO A 60 3.08 0.18 -15.06
C PRO A 60 4.39 0.42 -14.30
N ALA A 61 4.94 1.64 -14.33
CA ALA A 61 6.14 1.97 -13.56
C ALA A 61 5.87 1.90 -12.05
N ARG A 62 4.69 2.36 -11.60
CA ARG A 62 4.26 2.23 -10.20
C ARG A 62 4.18 0.76 -9.76
N LEU A 63 3.60 -0.08 -10.59
CA LEU A 63 3.42 -1.50 -10.33
C LEU A 63 4.78 -2.22 -10.25
N ALA A 64 5.70 -1.89 -11.16
CA ALA A 64 7.07 -2.40 -11.13
C ALA A 64 7.80 -2.00 -9.83
N LEU A 65 7.65 -0.74 -9.40
CA LEU A 65 8.22 -0.28 -8.13
C LEU A 65 7.65 -1.04 -6.93
N LEU A 66 6.33 -1.25 -6.86
CA LEU A 66 5.72 -1.97 -5.74
C LEU A 66 6.12 -3.45 -5.69
N ASN A 67 6.30 -4.08 -6.85
CA ASN A 67 6.74 -5.47 -6.96
C ASN A 67 8.25 -5.67 -6.82
N GLN A 68 9.03 -4.61 -6.60
CA GLN A 68 10.46 -4.75 -6.32
C GLN A 68 10.73 -5.38 -4.94
N TRP A 69 9.76 -5.27 -4.01
CA TRP A 69 9.84 -5.88 -2.69
C TRP A 69 9.14 -7.25 -2.68
N PRO A 70 9.70 -8.26 -2.00
CA PRO A 70 9.07 -9.57 -1.92
C PRO A 70 7.71 -9.52 -1.23
N GLY A 71 6.64 -9.77 -2.01
CA GLY A 71 5.26 -9.87 -1.53
C GLY A 71 4.84 -11.32 -1.29
N PHE A 72 4.00 -11.52 -0.28
CA PHE A 72 3.48 -12.82 0.11
C PHE A 72 2.00 -12.73 0.49
N LYS A 73 1.33 -13.88 0.43
CA LYS A 73 -0.03 -14.05 0.94
C LYS A 73 -0.14 -15.35 1.71
N THR A 74 -0.81 -15.30 2.87
CA THR A 74 -1.11 -16.46 3.69
C THR A 74 -2.49 -16.34 4.30
N GLU A 75 -3.05 -17.44 4.80
CA GLU A 75 -4.35 -17.44 5.45
C GLU A 75 -4.18 -17.37 6.97
N ILE A 76 -4.82 -16.38 7.59
CA ILE A 76 -4.86 -16.20 9.06
C ILE A 76 -6.33 -16.04 9.42
N ASP A 77 -6.82 -16.87 10.34
CA ASP A 77 -8.22 -16.90 10.78
C ASP A 77 -9.24 -16.92 9.62
N GLY A 78 -8.92 -17.68 8.58
CA GLY A 78 -9.77 -17.85 7.39
C GLY A 78 -9.77 -16.66 6.42
N LEU A 79 -8.87 -15.69 6.59
CA LEU A 79 -8.71 -14.54 5.69
C LEU A 79 -7.34 -14.54 5.03
N GLY A 80 -7.28 -14.33 3.71
CA GLY A 80 -6.02 -14.19 3.00
C GLY A 80 -5.38 -12.83 3.28
N ILE A 81 -4.29 -12.83 4.01
CA ILE A 81 -3.52 -11.66 4.40
C ILE A 81 -2.31 -11.47 3.48
N HIS A 82 -2.24 -10.32 2.83
CA HIS A 82 -1.08 -9.88 2.06
C HIS A 82 -0.08 -9.15 2.96
N PHE A 83 1.21 -9.40 2.75
CA PHE A 83 2.30 -8.67 3.40
C PHE A 83 3.55 -8.63 2.53
N LEU A 84 4.36 -7.59 2.70
CA LEU A 84 5.75 -7.59 2.23
C LEU A 84 6.65 -8.14 3.34
N HIS A 85 7.67 -8.89 2.96
CA HIS A 85 8.73 -9.32 3.88
C HIS A 85 10.10 -9.04 3.26
N ILE A 86 10.82 -8.10 3.84
CA ILE A 86 12.12 -7.64 3.36
C ILE A 86 13.16 -7.96 4.42
N LYS A 87 14.07 -8.89 4.10
CA LYS A 87 15.19 -9.25 4.96
C LYS A 87 16.33 -8.27 4.79
N SER A 88 16.93 -7.83 5.90
CA SER A 88 18.20 -7.11 5.87
C SER A 88 19.34 -8.02 5.41
N ALA A 89 20.39 -7.43 4.86
CA ALA A 89 21.67 -8.10 4.67
C ALA A 89 22.45 -8.26 6.00
N GLU A 90 22.12 -7.45 7.01
CA GLU A 90 22.75 -7.53 8.33
C GLU A 90 22.17 -8.72 9.12
N PRO A 91 23.00 -9.65 9.61
CA PRO A 91 22.54 -10.91 10.21
C PRO A 91 21.80 -10.71 11.53
N ASP A 92 22.09 -9.62 12.25
CA ASP A 92 21.52 -9.30 13.57
C ASP A 92 20.42 -8.23 13.49
N ALA A 93 19.86 -8.00 12.29
CA ALA A 93 18.81 -7.02 12.08
C ALA A 93 17.57 -7.31 12.95
N LEU A 94 17.01 -6.26 13.56
CA LEU A 94 15.85 -6.38 14.45
C LEU A 94 14.57 -6.59 13.61
N PRO A 95 13.76 -7.64 13.85
CA PRO A 95 12.48 -7.77 13.19
C PRO A 95 11.51 -6.65 13.61
N LEU A 96 10.91 -5.99 12.63
CA LEU A 96 9.95 -4.91 12.82
C LEU A 96 8.70 -5.13 11.96
N LEU A 97 7.55 -5.19 12.62
CA LEU A 97 6.24 -5.20 11.98
C LEU A 97 5.74 -3.76 11.82
N MET A 98 5.37 -3.38 10.59
CA MET A 98 4.93 -2.02 10.25
C MET A 98 3.54 -2.02 9.64
N THR A 99 2.56 -1.52 10.40
CA THR A 99 1.15 -1.51 10.00
C THR A 99 0.72 -0.11 9.59
N HIS A 100 0.10 0.01 8.41
CA HIS A 100 -0.50 1.28 7.95
C HIS A 100 -1.87 1.51 8.61
N GLY A 101 -2.42 2.72 8.46
CA GLY A 101 -3.76 3.08 8.92
C GLY A 101 -4.78 3.26 7.80
N TRP A 102 -5.87 3.98 8.08
CA TRP A 102 -6.83 4.49 7.08
C TRP A 102 -6.67 6.01 6.95
N PRO A 103 -6.71 6.60 5.73
CA PRO A 103 -6.90 5.99 4.41
C PRO A 103 -5.57 5.53 3.74
N GLY A 104 -4.67 4.95 4.54
CA GLY A 104 -3.31 4.58 4.15
C GLY A 104 -3.15 3.25 3.43
N SER A 105 -1.90 2.90 3.11
CA SER A 105 -1.49 1.61 2.53
C SER A 105 0.01 1.38 2.66
N ILE A 106 0.48 0.18 2.28
CA ILE A 106 1.92 -0.18 2.26
C ILE A 106 2.79 0.77 1.41
N VAL A 107 2.17 1.55 0.51
CA VAL A 107 2.84 2.58 -0.31
C VAL A 107 3.57 3.62 0.53
N GLU A 108 3.06 3.92 1.73
CA GLU A 108 3.62 4.93 2.63
C GLU A 108 5.07 4.62 3.03
N PHE A 109 5.42 3.34 3.11
CA PHE A 109 6.72 2.87 3.60
C PHE A 109 7.80 2.83 2.53
N GLN A 110 7.45 3.02 1.25
CA GLN A 110 8.34 2.80 0.10
C GLN A 110 9.70 3.51 0.18
N LYS A 111 9.75 4.68 0.81
CA LYS A 111 10.98 5.49 0.91
C LYS A 111 11.86 5.11 2.09
N ILE A 112 11.31 4.39 3.07
CA ILE A 112 12.01 4.02 4.30
C ILE A 112 12.40 2.54 4.35
N ILE A 113 11.86 1.70 3.47
CA ILE A 113 12.27 0.29 3.38
C ILE A 113 13.79 0.17 3.21
N GLY A 114 14.37 0.81 2.18
CA GLY A 114 15.82 0.77 1.94
C GLY A 114 16.66 1.22 3.14
N PRO A 115 16.44 2.44 3.66
CA PRO A 115 17.16 2.93 4.85
C PRO A 115 17.04 2.04 6.10
N LEU A 116 15.89 1.39 6.31
CA LEU A 116 15.70 0.50 7.47
C LEU A 116 16.33 -0.87 7.26
N THR A 117 16.28 -1.43 6.05
CA THR A 117 16.82 -2.77 5.77
C THR A 117 18.30 -2.77 5.40
N ASN A 118 18.83 -1.65 4.91
CA ASN A 118 20.22 -1.51 4.51
C ASN A 118 20.80 -0.14 4.93
N PRO A 119 20.86 0.16 6.23
CA PRO A 119 21.24 1.48 6.72
C PRO A 119 22.64 1.93 6.27
N THR A 120 23.59 1.01 6.05
CA THR A 120 24.97 1.33 5.66
C THR A 120 25.07 1.95 4.27
N GLU A 121 24.20 1.57 3.33
CA GLU A 121 24.07 2.23 2.00
C GLU A 121 23.37 3.59 2.07
N HIS A 122 22.76 3.91 3.21
CA HIS A 122 21.99 5.12 3.44
C HIS A 122 22.58 6.03 4.54
N GLY A 123 23.82 5.77 4.95
CA GLY A 123 24.57 6.60 5.91
C GLY A 123 24.31 6.32 7.39
N GLY A 124 23.61 5.22 7.72
CA GLY A 124 23.40 4.71 9.07
C GLY A 124 24.40 3.62 9.47
N LEU A 125 24.21 3.04 10.66
CA LEU A 125 25.04 1.94 11.17
C LEU A 125 24.40 0.58 10.86
N ALA A 126 25.24 -0.45 10.65
CA ALA A 126 24.77 -1.82 10.50
C ALA A 126 23.92 -2.32 11.69
N SER A 127 24.24 -1.84 12.91
CA SER A 127 23.48 -2.14 14.12
C SER A 127 22.06 -1.57 14.16
N ASP A 128 21.74 -0.64 13.26
CA ASP A 128 20.43 0.01 13.17
C ASP A 128 19.52 -0.67 12.12
N ALA A 129 19.92 -1.84 11.61
CA ALA A 129 19.20 -2.55 10.56
C ALA A 129 17.97 -3.29 11.08
N PHE A 130 16.95 -3.40 10.23
CA PHE A 130 15.71 -4.09 10.50
C PHE A 130 15.37 -5.13 9.42
N ASP A 131 14.82 -6.26 9.83
CA ASP A 131 13.97 -7.07 8.95
C ASP A 131 12.56 -6.50 9.00
N LEU A 132 11.93 -6.27 7.85
CA LEU A 132 10.62 -5.65 7.79
C LEU A 132 9.52 -6.64 7.42
N VAL A 133 8.45 -6.66 8.20
CA VAL A 133 7.17 -7.29 7.84
C VAL A 133 6.13 -6.18 7.72
N ILE A 134 5.58 -5.99 6.52
CA ILE A 134 4.67 -4.88 6.22
C ILE A 134 3.33 -5.46 5.75
N PRO A 135 2.42 -5.79 6.67
CA PRO A 135 1.12 -6.31 6.31
C PRO A 135 0.22 -5.24 5.70
N THR A 136 -0.68 -5.69 4.83
CA THR A 136 -1.87 -4.92 4.44
C THR A 136 -3.02 -5.31 5.36
N LEU A 137 -3.67 -4.31 5.97
CA LEU A 137 -4.76 -4.55 6.93
C LEU A 137 -5.87 -5.44 6.34
N PRO A 138 -6.54 -6.29 7.15
CA PRO A 138 -7.73 -7.04 6.73
C PRO A 138 -8.78 -6.14 6.05
N GLY A 139 -9.15 -6.49 4.81
CA GLY A 139 -10.08 -5.69 3.99
C GLY A 139 -9.49 -4.46 3.30
N PHE A 140 -8.17 -4.25 3.37
CA PHE A 140 -7.46 -3.20 2.66
C PHE A 140 -6.61 -3.78 1.53
N GLY A 141 -6.44 -3.00 0.46
CA GLY A 141 -5.50 -3.29 -0.62
C GLY A 141 -5.58 -4.73 -1.14
N TYR A 142 -4.50 -5.49 -0.91
CA TYR A 142 -4.32 -6.86 -1.43
C TYR A 142 -4.66 -7.96 -0.41
N SER A 143 -5.01 -7.59 0.82
CA SER A 143 -5.62 -8.51 1.78
C SER A 143 -7.10 -8.70 1.44
N ASP A 144 -7.61 -9.90 1.69
CA ASP A 144 -8.98 -10.24 1.35
C ASP A 144 -9.98 -9.39 2.15
N LYS A 145 -11.15 -9.15 1.54
CA LYS A 145 -12.28 -8.51 2.20
C LYS A 145 -12.94 -9.50 3.16
N PRO A 146 -13.11 -9.16 4.45
CA PRO A 146 -13.87 -10.00 5.37
C PRO A 146 -15.29 -10.26 4.87
N VAL A 147 -15.75 -11.51 5.00
CA VAL A 147 -17.10 -11.95 4.63
C VAL A 147 -18.05 -12.05 5.84
N SER A 148 -17.52 -11.88 7.04
CA SER A 148 -18.24 -11.85 8.30
C SER A 148 -17.74 -10.72 9.21
N PRO A 149 -18.56 -10.22 10.15
CA PRO A 149 -18.10 -9.32 11.21
C PRO A 149 -17.03 -9.98 12.09
N GLY A 150 -16.21 -9.18 12.76
CA GLY A 150 -15.28 -9.68 13.78
C GLY A 150 -13.86 -9.12 13.70
N TRP A 151 -13.45 -8.58 12.55
CA TRP A 151 -12.15 -7.92 12.39
C TRP A 151 -12.12 -6.55 13.08
N ASN A 152 -11.96 -6.55 14.39
CA ASN A 152 -11.69 -5.38 15.22
C ASN A 152 -10.19 -5.26 15.54
N ILE A 153 -9.81 -4.27 16.35
CA ILE A 153 -8.40 -4.03 16.71
C ILE A 153 -7.78 -5.26 17.40
N ASP A 154 -8.50 -5.93 18.30
CA ASP A 154 -7.99 -7.07 19.05
C ASP A 154 -7.76 -8.30 18.16
N SER A 155 -8.68 -8.56 17.23
CA SER A 155 -8.54 -9.64 16.24
C SER A 155 -7.39 -9.37 15.27
N ILE A 156 -7.21 -8.11 14.84
CA ILE A 156 -6.07 -7.72 14.01
C ILE A 156 -4.75 -7.90 14.79
N ALA A 157 -4.70 -7.50 16.06
CA ALA A 157 -3.52 -7.67 16.89
C ALA A 157 -3.18 -9.15 17.09
N THR A 158 -4.19 -10.00 17.33
CA THR A 158 -4.01 -11.46 17.44
C THR A 158 -3.48 -12.07 16.15
N ALA A 159 -3.93 -11.58 14.99
CA ALA A 159 -3.43 -12.05 13.69
C ALA A 159 -1.97 -11.68 13.41
N TRP A 160 -1.41 -10.68 14.12
CA TRP A 160 -0.02 -10.25 14.00
C TRP A 160 0.94 -10.89 15.03
N ASP A 161 0.40 -11.60 16.01
CA ASP A 161 1.17 -12.30 17.05
C ASP A 161 1.65 -13.69 16.58
#